data_AF-A0A2J6PMH7-F1
#
_entry.id   AF-A0A2J6PMH7-F1
#
_cell.length_a   1.000
_cell.length_b   1.000
_cell.length_c   1.000
_cell.angle_alpha   90.00
_cell.angle_beta   90.00
_cell.angle_gamma   90.00
#
_symmetry.space_group_name_H-M   'P 1'
#
loop_
_entity.id
_entity.type
_entity.pdbx_description
1 polymer ?
#
loop_
_entity_poly.entity_id
_entity_poly.type
_entity_poly.pdbx_seq_one_letter_code
_entity_poly.pdbx_strand_id
1 'polypeptide(L)'
;MSGDLEYEKVNILADEFLKNMVPTKKLDYASLEVDSRKHHSDPEVVDLDHSNLEVTPGYGSGEVLENDSLQAYHPAVFGNKDASGPIPCHPDNENYERNAPKSPQPRICGIKRKTFWICLVAVILLVILAAVGGTVGSVVGSNHNSSSGSHPVATSGGTATSTANGTPSSSATAVANTGIRPDSKLAALAWTVTPTHYKYRVYYQDVDNSIKESAYDSTTGSWSVLKVVNGSGVSPGTSIAASSSKQASSSGEVEVEIYTVPEISLHDGGISANTDINLYYFDADLNIAVISASLGVWSSTPSDSTLGPFTTMTEGKLSAYYHECGLCLNSTLVAHASNGSVFVYNSTSAEAWKGQSYGVETNALESLELGFQPYSTTTYADQVNLYYQRSDKTLVLSSWFSWQYQSDNNLDLSSTDGWQTAGNNGVVGSLVANSSFATLYFGNSNGSPEYVEVLASGNDLNGLQLYEWTPHAWHSATIPSGIQNVTTGTAIAAHFYQRAYVLVDGVLTQLAVGNDGSTWSVNAAVPTL
;
A
#
# COMPACT_ATOMS: atom_id res chain seq x y z
N MET A 1 -60.30 0.42 -14.93
CA MET A 1 -60.68 0.52 -13.50
C MET A 1 -59.70 -0.30 -12.69
N SER A 2 -58.65 0.35 -12.19
CA SER A 2 -57.75 -0.05 -11.08
C SER A 2 -56.41 0.65 -11.30
N GLY A 3 -55.92 1.34 -10.28
CA GLY A 3 -54.59 1.93 -10.22
C GLY A 3 -54.60 3.45 -10.37
N ASP A 4 -54.68 4.17 -9.24
CA ASP A 4 -54.11 5.51 -9.01
C ASP A 4 -54.54 6.04 -7.62
N LEU A 5 -54.13 5.36 -6.55
CA LEU A 5 -54.30 5.83 -5.17
C LEU A 5 -53.16 5.31 -4.28
N GLU A 6 -51.92 5.69 -4.56
CA GLU A 6 -50.83 5.45 -3.59
C GLU A 6 -49.73 6.52 -3.53
N TYR A 7 -49.80 7.59 -4.33
CA TYR A 7 -48.78 8.65 -4.31
C TYR A 7 -49.09 9.86 -3.42
N GLU A 8 -50.31 9.99 -2.87
CA GLU A 8 -50.72 11.20 -2.14
C GLU A 8 -50.47 11.13 -0.62
N LYS A 9 -50.11 9.96 -0.07
CA LYS A 9 -49.89 9.80 1.38
C LYS A 9 -48.47 10.13 1.86
N VAL A 10 -47.49 10.26 0.97
CA VAL A 10 -46.09 10.51 1.37
C VAL A 10 -45.83 12.01 1.60
N ASN A 11 -46.54 12.91 0.90
CA ASN A 11 -46.33 14.35 1.04
C ASN A 11 -46.97 14.98 2.28
N ILE A 12 -47.94 14.32 2.92
CA ILE A 12 -48.63 14.88 4.10
C ILE A 12 -47.78 14.70 5.38
N LEU A 13 -46.92 13.67 5.45
CA LEU A 13 -46.08 13.41 6.63
C LEU A 13 -44.83 14.31 6.71
N ALA A 14 -44.34 14.82 5.57
CA ALA A 14 -43.21 15.75 5.55
C ALA A 14 -43.60 17.15 6.07
N ASP A 15 -44.84 17.57 5.83
CA ASP A 15 -45.30 18.93 6.17
C ASP A 15 -45.73 19.08 7.65
N GLU A 16 -46.09 17.98 8.32
CA GLU A 16 -46.31 17.96 9.78
C GLU A 16 -45.01 17.89 10.59
N PHE A 17 -43.94 17.29 10.03
CA PHE A 17 -42.65 17.22 10.72
C PHE A 17 -41.95 18.59 10.78
N LEU A 18 -42.13 19.42 9.74
CA LEU A 18 -41.57 20.78 9.69
C LEU A 18 -42.30 21.78 10.59
N LYS A 19 -43.58 21.55 10.95
CA LYS A 19 -44.36 22.44 11.82
C LYS A 19 -44.06 22.29 13.31
N ASN A 20 -43.38 21.20 13.71
CA ASN A 20 -43.06 20.92 15.12
C ASN A 20 -41.60 21.21 15.52
N MET A 21 -40.79 21.82 14.65
CA MET A 21 -39.47 22.31 15.05
C MET A 21 -39.61 23.61 15.85
N VAL A 22 -39.34 23.49 17.15
CA VAL A 22 -39.25 24.60 18.11
C VAL A 22 -38.17 25.59 17.64
N PRO A 23 -38.44 26.90 17.60
CA PRO A 23 -37.44 27.88 17.18
C PRO A 23 -36.32 27.95 18.21
N THR A 24 -35.11 27.53 17.83
CA THR A 24 -33.90 27.76 18.62
C THR A 24 -33.64 29.25 18.72
N LYS A 25 -33.59 29.73 19.96
CA LYS A 25 -33.23 31.10 20.35
C LYS A 25 -31.93 31.52 19.64
N LYS A 26 -31.98 32.65 18.92
CA LYS A 26 -30.77 33.39 18.53
C LYS A 26 -29.96 33.73 19.78
N LEU A 27 -28.74 33.21 19.85
CA LEU A 27 -27.72 33.74 20.77
C LEU A 27 -27.05 34.91 20.06
N ASP A 28 -27.33 36.12 20.56
CA ASP A 28 -26.58 37.32 20.21
C ASP A 28 -25.17 37.19 20.81
N TYR A 29 -24.16 37.03 19.94
CA TYR A 29 -22.77 37.18 20.34
C TYR A 29 -22.46 38.68 20.42
N ALA A 30 -22.58 39.21 21.65
CA ALA A 30 -22.03 40.51 22.00
C ALA A 30 -20.49 40.44 21.98
N SER A 31 -19.92 41.46 21.38
CA SER A 31 -18.51 41.84 21.33
C SER A 31 -17.75 41.62 22.64
N LEU A 32 -16.69 40.81 22.61
CA LEU A 32 -15.64 40.84 23.62
C LEU A 32 -14.58 41.87 23.18
N GLU A 33 -14.62 43.06 23.76
CA GLU A 33 -13.48 43.97 23.80
C GLU A 33 -12.41 43.37 24.73
N VAL A 34 -11.19 43.22 24.21
CA VAL A 34 -10.02 42.84 24.99
C VAL A 34 -9.42 44.10 25.61
N ASP A 35 -9.62 44.28 26.93
CA ASP A 35 -8.94 45.28 27.76
C ASP A 35 -7.46 44.92 27.90
N SER A 36 -6.58 45.78 27.39
CA SER A 36 -5.13 45.62 27.47
C SER A 36 -4.57 46.39 28.67
N ARG A 37 -4.70 45.81 29.86
CA ARG A 37 -3.98 46.32 31.05
C ARG A 37 -2.59 45.74 31.14
N LYS A 38 -1.61 46.62 30.96
CA LYS A 38 -0.21 46.46 31.38
C LYS A 38 -0.14 46.04 32.84
N HIS A 39 0.43 44.87 33.11
CA HIS A 39 1.09 44.58 34.38
C HIS A 39 2.58 44.43 34.15
N HIS A 40 3.33 45.39 34.72
CA HIS A 40 4.75 45.28 34.99
C HIS A 40 4.95 44.29 36.14
N SER A 41 5.77 43.28 35.93
CA SER A 41 6.42 42.52 37.00
C SER A 41 7.82 42.15 36.53
N ASP A 42 8.80 42.75 37.20
CA ASP A 42 10.23 42.52 37.04
C ASP A 42 10.59 41.05 37.38
N PRO A 43 11.56 40.43 36.68
CA PRO A 43 12.05 39.12 37.06
C PRO A 43 13.05 39.23 38.23
N GLU A 44 12.69 38.59 39.34
CA GLU A 44 13.56 38.30 40.48
C GLU A 44 14.62 37.26 40.06
N VAL A 45 15.89 37.64 40.15
CA VAL A 45 17.04 36.75 39.95
C VAL A 45 17.21 35.93 41.22
N VAL A 46 16.90 34.64 41.15
CA VAL A 46 17.23 33.66 42.19
C VAL A 46 18.53 32.98 41.79
N ASP A 47 19.63 33.40 42.43
CA ASP A 47 20.90 32.67 42.46
C ASP A 47 20.71 31.38 43.27
N LEU A 48 20.82 30.23 42.60
CA LEU A 48 20.99 28.92 43.26
C LEU A 48 22.38 28.39 42.95
N ASP A 49 23.25 28.59 43.94
CA ASP A 49 24.58 28.03 44.08
C ASP A 49 24.50 26.53 44.33
N HIS A 50 24.85 25.72 43.33
CA HIS A 50 25.17 24.30 43.50
C HIS A 50 26.50 23.98 42.79
N SER A 51 27.57 24.29 43.50
CA SER A 51 28.90 23.70 43.31
C SER A 51 28.97 22.29 43.91
N ASN A 52 29.74 21.42 43.24
CA ASN A 52 30.26 20.10 43.66
C ASN A 52 29.51 18.86 43.15
N LEU A 53 29.73 18.53 41.87
CA LEU A 53 29.82 17.12 41.43
C LEU A 53 31.11 16.93 40.63
N GLU A 54 32.15 16.49 41.35
CA GLU A 54 33.41 16.03 40.77
C GLU A 54 33.18 14.61 40.22
N VAL A 55 33.18 14.47 38.88
CA VAL A 55 33.13 13.17 38.21
C VAL A 55 34.57 12.75 37.88
N THR A 56 35.05 11.72 38.56
CA THR A 56 36.31 11.03 38.24
C THR A 56 36.18 10.28 36.90
N PRO A 57 37.17 10.36 35.98
CA PRO A 57 37.17 9.54 34.78
C PRO A 57 37.64 8.11 35.12
N GLY A 58 36.70 7.18 35.19
CA GLY A 58 36.99 5.75 35.24
C GLY A 58 37.40 5.25 33.86
N TYR A 59 38.68 4.91 33.71
CA TYR A 59 39.21 4.15 32.58
C TYR A 59 38.62 2.73 32.62
N GLY A 60 37.54 2.53 31.87
CA GLY A 60 37.00 1.22 31.54
C GLY A 60 37.18 1.00 30.05
N SER A 61 38.09 0.09 29.67
CA SER A 61 38.24 -0.43 28.32
C SER A 61 36.97 -1.19 27.91
N GLY A 62 35.99 -0.44 27.40
CA GLY A 62 34.90 -1.01 26.61
C GLY A 62 35.41 -1.19 25.18
N GLU A 63 35.36 -2.42 24.69
CA GLU A 63 35.49 -2.71 23.27
C GLU A 63 34.47 -1.85 22.53
N VAL A 64 34.97 -0.90 21.74
CA VAL A 64 34.21 -0.22 20.73
C VAL A 64 33.81 -1.31 19.73
N LEU A 65 32.56 -1.77 19.82
CA LEU A 65 31.91 -2.39 18.67
C LEU A 65 31.80 -1.29 17.62
N GLU A 66 32.79 -1.28 16.74
CA GLU A 66 32.82 -0.52 15.52
C GLU A 66 31.55 -0.86 14.75
N ASN A 67 30.60 0.08 14.75
CA ASN A 67 29.33 -0.01 14.03
C ASN A 67 29.58 0.27 12.54
N ASP A 68 30.60 -0.41 11.99
CA ASP A 68 31.03 -0.29 10.62
C ASP A 68 30.13 -1.18 9.76
N SER A 69 29.59 -0.63 8.68
CA SER A 69 28.78 -1.31 7.64
C SER A 69 27.24 -1.26 7.72
N LEU A 70 26.62 -0.20 8.25
CA LEU A 70 25.29 0.22 7.76
C LEU A 70 25.47 1.11 6.51
N GLN A 71 26.07 0.56 5.43
CA GLN A 71 26.01 1.24 4.15
C GLN A 71 24.59 1.15 3.64
N ALA A 72 23.92 2.30 3.65
CA ALA A 72 22.59 2.47 3.11
C ALA A 72 22.63 2.05 1.64
N TYR A 73 21.99 0.91 1.34
CA TYR A 73 22.04 0.25 0.03
C TYR A 73 21.83 1.25 -1.10
N HIS A 74 22.86 1.39 -1.92
CA HIS A 74 22.80 2.09 -3.18
C HIS A 74 22.16 1.13 -4.18
N PRO A 75 21.05 1.48 -4.85
CA PRO A 75 20.64 0.70 -6.01
C PRO A 75 21.86 0.65 -6.93
N ALA A 76 22.28 -0.56 -7.29
CA ALA A 76 23.39 -0.74 -8.21
C ALA A 76 23.03 0.02 -9.48
N VAL A 77 23.73 1.11 -9.76
CA VAL A 77 23.79 1.66 -11.11
C VAL A 77 24.44 0.56 -11.92
N PHE A 78 23.63 -0.20 -12.68
CA PHE A 78 24.10 -1.32 -13.46
C PHE A 78 25.07 -0.82 -14.53
N GLY A 79 26.37 -0.80 -14.19
CA GLY A 79 27.44 -0.52 -15.13
C GLY A 79 27.47 -1.64 -16.16
N ASN A 80 27.08 -1.32 -17.39
CA ASN A 80 27.27 -2.19 -18.55
C ASN A 80 28.76 -2.50 -18.70
N LYS A 81 29.16 -3.76 -18.48
CA LYS A 81 30.47 -4.25 -18.92
C LYS A 81 30.41 -4.52 -20.43
N ASP A 82 31.14 -3.68 -21.16
CA ASP A 82 31.73 -3.93 -22.48
C ASP A 82 30.79 -4.40 -23.61
N ALA A 83 30.12 -3.43 -24.24
CA ALA A 83 29.61 -3.56 -25.61
C ALA A 83 30.11 -2.38 -26.48
N SER A 84 31.41 -2.17 -26.53
CA SER A 84 32.06 -1.25 -27.47
C SER A 84 32.24 -1.92 -28.84
N GLY A 85 31.16 -1.98 -29.60
CA GLY A 85 31.18 -2.23 -31.05
C GLY A 85 30.45 -1.10 -31.78
N PRO A 86 31.03 -0.49 -32.84
CA PRO A 86 30.36 0.56 -33.58
C PRO A 86 29.08 0.01 -34.22
N ILE A 87 27.95 0.59 -33.85
CA ILE A 87 26.64 0.32 -34.44
C ILE A 87 26.67 0.87 -35.88
N PRO A 88 26.52 0.03 -36.92
CA PRO A 88 26.38 0.52 -38.28
C PRO A 88 25.02 1.22 -38.41
N CYS A 89 25.04 2.53 -38.64
CA CYS A 89 23.85 3.29 -38.99
C CYS A 89 23.30 2.74 -40.31
N HIS A 90 22.08 2.18 -40.25
CA HIS A 90 21.37 1.66 -41.40
C HIS A 90 20.75 2.85 -42.15
N PRO A 91 20.99 3.02 -43.47
CA PRO A 91 20.33 4.08 -44.23
C PRO A 91 18.84 3.77 -44.41
N ASP A 92 18.03 4.83 -44.29
CA ASP A 92 16.58 4.84 -44.44
C ASP A 92 16.18 4.39 -45.85
N ASN A 93 15.73 3.14 -45.96
CA ASN A 93 15.21 2.57 -47.19
C ASN A 93 13.77 2.10 -46.97
N GLU A 94 12.79 2.97 -47.24
CA GLU A 94 11.34 2.73 -47.15
C GLU A 94 10.79 1.67 -48.16
N ASN A 95 11.61 0.74 -48.65
CA ASN A 95 11.21 -0.26 -49.64
C ASN A 95 11.50 -1.72 -49.24
N TYR A 96 11.86 -2.00 -47.98
CA TYR A 96 12.19 -3.37 -47.54
C TYR A 96 11.05 -4.19 -46.91
N GLU A 97 9.83 -3.67 -46.84
CA GLU A 97 8.72 -4.34 -46.14
C GLU A 97 8.04 -5.48 -46.93
N ARG A 98 8.54 -5.86 -48.12
CA ARG A 98 7.88 -6.88 -48.95
C ARG A 98 8.58 -8.24 -49.05
N ASN A 99 9.74 -8.45 -48.41
CA ASN A 99 10.50 -9.71 -48.55
C ASN A 99 11.16 -10.22 -47.26
N ALA A 100 10.60 -9.96 -46.07
CA ALA A 100 11.05 -10.67 -44.88
C ALA A 100 10.70 -12.17 -45.01
N PRO A 101 11.66 -13.10 -44.87
CA PRO A 101 11.38 -14.53 -44.91
C PRO A 101 10.43 -14.87 -43.76
N LYS A 102 9.20 -15.30 -44.11
CA LYS A 102 8.19 -15.76 -43.15
C LYS A 102 8.83 -16.71 -42.15
N SER A 103 8.88 -16.31 -40.89
CA SER A 103 9.36 -17.17 -39.81
C SER A 103 8.59 -18.49 -39.83
N PRO A 104 9.28 -19.64 -39.70
CA PRO A 104 8.65 -20.94 -39.78
C PRO A 104 7.59 -21.05 -38.67
N GLN A 105 6.32 -21.16 -39.07
CA GLN A 105 5.20 -21.27 -38.13
C GLN A 105 5.39 -22.50 -37.23
N PRO A 106 5.16 -22.37 -35.90
CA PRO A 106 5.29 -23.48 -34.98
C PRO A 106 4.33 -24.61 -35.37
N ARG A 107 4.88 -25.82 -35.47
CA ARG A 107 4.15 -27.05 -35.81
C ARG A 107 3.97 -27.87 -34.54
N ILE A 108 2.77 -28.39 -34.32
CA ILE A 108 2.47 -29.32 -33.22
C ILE A 108 2.31 -30.69 -33.87
N CYS A 109 3.11 -31.68 -33.47
CA CYS A 109 3.13 -33.02 -34.09
C CYS A 109 3.33 -33.00 -35.62
N GLY A 110 4.17 -32.10 -36.14
CA GLY A 110 4.48 -32.00 -37.57
C GLY A 110 3.40 -31.33 -38.44
N ILE A 111 2.24 -30.96 -37.88
CA ILE A 111 1.14 -30.29 -38.58
C ILE A 111 0.95 -28.83 -38.13
N LYS A 112 0.36 -28.00 -39.01
CA LYS A 112 0.08 -26.57 -38.71
C LYS A 112 -0.90 -26.48 -37.55
N ARG A 113 -0.69 -25.53 -36.63
CA ARG A 113 -1.52 -25.33 -35.41
C ARG A 113 -3.03 -25.28 -35.70
N LYS A 114 -3.45 -24.61 -36.78
CA LYS A 114 -4.87 -24.57 -37.19
C LYS A 114 -5.40 -25.94 -37.63
N THR A 115 -4.60 -26.75 -38.31
CA THR A 115 -4.96 -28.10 -38.77
C THR A 115 -5.06 -29.08 -37.61
N PHE A 116 -4.18 -28.96 -36.61
CA PHE A 116 -4.22 -29.80 -35.40
C PHE A 116 -5.56 -29.69 -34.67
N TRP A 117 -6.04 -28.46 -34.42
CA TRP A 117 -7.31 -28.23 -33.74
C TRP A 117 -8.52 -28.74 -34.55
N ILE A 118 -8.49 -28.61 -35.87
CA ILE A 118 -9.55 -29.16 -36.74
C ILE A 118 -9.61 -30.70 -36.61
N CYS A 119 -8.46 -31.38 -36.64
CA CYS A 119 -8.41 -32.84 -36.48
C CYS A 119 -8.88 -33.28 -35.08
N LEU A 120 -8.48 -32.57 -34.02
CA LEU A 120 -8.89 -32.89 -32.65
C LEU A 120 -10.42 -32.83 -32.47
N VAL A 121 -11.05 -31.75 -32.95
CA VAL A 121 -12.51 -31.58 -32.89
C VAL A 121 -13.23 -32.68 -33.68
N ALA A 122 -12.71 -33.06 -34.85
CA ALA A 122 -13.28 -34.14 -35.64
C ALA A 122 -13.24 -35.50 -34.93
N VAL A 123 -12.15 -35.81 -34.22
CA VAL A 123 -12.03 -37.06 -33.42
C VAL A 123 -12.99 -37.05 -32.24
N ILE A 124 -13.10 -35.93 -31.52
CA ILE A 124 -14.04 -35.81 -30.38
C ILE A 124 -15.48 -36.02 -30.85
N LEU A 125 -15.88 -35.42 -31.98
CA LEU A 125 -17.22 -35.62 -32.54
C LEU A 125 -17.49 -37.07 -32.93
N LEU A 126 -16.50 -37.79 -33.46
CA LEU A 126 -16.62 -39.22 -33.76
C LEU A 126 -16.84 -40.06 -32.49
N VAL A 127 -16.11 -39.75 -31.40
CA VAL A 127 -16.27 -40.44 -30.11
C VAL A 127 -17.65 -40.19 -29.52
N ILE A 128 -18.14 -38.94 -29.58
CA ILE A 128 -19.49 -38.60 -29.10
C ILE A 128 -20.54 -39.38 -29.89
N LEU A 129 -20.48 -39.38 -31.23
CA LEU A 129 -21.43 -40.12 -32.07
C LEU A 129 -21.40 -41.64 -31.82
N ALA A 130 -20.23 -42.21 -31.51
CA ALA A 130 -20.10 -43.61 -31.13
C ALA A 130 -20.70 -43.89 -29.73
N ALA A 131 -20.55 -42.96 -28.78
CA ALA A 131 -21.07 -43.11 -27.43
C ALA A 131 -22.60 -43.00 -27.35
N VAL A 132 -23.23 -42.13 -28.16
CA VAL A 132 -24.70 -41.96 -28.16
C VAL A 132 -25.41 -43.16 -28.82
N GLY A 133 -24.73 -43.98 -29.62
CA GLY A 133 -25.30 -45.16 -30.27
C GLY A 133 -25.51 -46.40 -29.36
N GLY A 134 -25.14 -46.35 -28.08
CA GLY A 134 -24.94 -47.55 -27.25
C GLY A 134 -25.64 -47.59 -25.90
N THR A 135 -26.72 -46.83 -25.63
CA THR A 135 -27.42 -46.94 -24.33
C THR A 135 -28.95 -46.91 -24.46
N VAL A 136 -29.52 -48.07 -24.75
CA VAL A 136 -30.86 -48.45 -24.26
C VAL A 136 -30.79 -49.88 -23.76
N GLY A 137 -30.72 -50.05 -22.44
CA GLY A 137 -30.85 -51.34 -21.78
C GLY A 137 -29.94 -51.53 -20.57
N SER A 138 -30.46 -51.27 -19.37
CA SER A 138 -30.46 -52.20 -18.21
C SER A 138 -30.95 -51.46 -16.97
N VAL A 139 -32.06 -51.95 -16.44
CA VAL A 139 -32.67 -51.58 -15.15
C VAL A 139 -32.25 -52.63 -14.11
N VAL A 140 -32.27 -52.24 -12.82
CA VAL A 140 -32.44 -53.06 -11.59
C VAL A 140 -31.18 -53.53 -10.85
N GLY A 141 -31.19 -53.25 -9.52
CA GLY A 141 -30.51 -53.97 -8.44
C GLY A 141 -29.67 -53.04 -7.55
N SER A 142 -29.59 -53.13 -6.22
CA SER A 142 -30.32 -53.78 -5.12
C SER A 142 -29.59 -53.40 -3.82
N ASN A 143 -30.31 -53.31 -2.69
CA ASN A 143 -29.83 -53.04 -1.32
C ASN A 143 -28.61 -53.86 -0.85
N HIS A 144 -27.83 -53.32 0.11
CA HIS A 144 -27.36 -53.95 1.37
C HIS A 144 -26.67 -52.85 2.22
N ASN A 145 -27.20 -52.40 3.36
CA ASN A 145 -27.18 -52.93 4.74
C ASN A 145 -25.81 -53.10 5.43
N SER A 146 -25.75 -52.49 6.63
CA SER A 146 -24.94 -52.80 7.83
C SER A 146 -23.41 -52.66 7.81
N SER A 147 -22.88 -51.86 8.75
CA SER A 147 -22.23 -52.42 9.97
C SER A 147 -21.76 -51.34 10.95
N SER A 148 -22.31 -51.43 12.16
CA SER A 148 -21.82 -50.93 13.44
C SER A 148 -20.42 -51.45 13.80
N GLY A 149 -19.58 -50.59 14.38
CA GLY A 149 -18.31 -50.96 15.01
C GLY A 149 -18.11 -50.21 16.32
N SER A 150 -18.37 -50.90 17.44
CA SER A 150 -18.09 -50.51 18.82
C SER A 150 -16.94 -51.36 19.39
N HIS A 151 -16.25 -50.83 20.43
CA HIS A 151 -15.37 -51.45 21.45
C HIS A 151 -13.90 -50.92 21.46
N PRO A 152 -13.12 -51.07 22.57
CA PRO A 152 -13.40 -50.64 23.95
C PRO A 152 -12.15 -50.13 24.75
N VAL A 153 -12.39 -49.49 25.91
CA VAL A 153 -11.76 -49.68 27.24
C VAL A 153 -10.24 -49.42 27.51
N ALA A 154 -10.03 -48.42 28.39
CA ALA A 154 -9.15 -48.27 29.57
C ALA A 154 -7.62 -48.46 29.52
N THR A 155 -6.89 -47.53 30.16
CA THR A 155 -5.92 -47.82 31.25
C THR A 155 -5.67 -46.56 32.10
N SER A 156 -5.67 -46.77 33.42
CA SER A 156 -5.49 -45.79 34.50
C SER A 156 -4.02 -45.61 34.90
N GLY A 157 -3.71 -44.47 35.54
CA GLY A 157 -2.73 -44.41 36.64
C GLY A 157 -1.43 -43.65 36.36
N GLY A 158 -1.18 -42.58 37.14
CA GLY A 158 0.08 -41.85 37.08
C GLY A 158 0.17 -40.62 37.98
N THR A 159 0.19 -40.86 39.29
CA THR A 159 0.97 -40.19 40.34
C THR A 159 1.13 -38.65 40.35
N ALA A 160 0.60 -38.06 41.42
CA ALA A 160 0.87 -36.70 41.86
C ALA A 160 2.35 -36.49 42.25
N THR A 161 2.95 -35.41 41.73
CA THR A 161 4.18 -34.84 42.29
C THR A 161 3.97 -33.33 42.45
N SER A 162 3.85 -32.92 43.70
CA SER A 162 3.84 -31.54 44.18
C SER A 162 5.25 -30.94 44.05
N THR A 163 5.43 -29.93 43.21
CA THR A 163 6.69 -29.17 43.14
C THR A 163 6.44 -27.68 42.95
N ALA A 164 6.80 -26.93 44.00
CA ALA A 164 7.20 -25.53 44.07
C ALA A 164 6.35 -24.45 43.38
N ASN A 165 5.59 -23.74 44.22
CA ASN A 165 5.16 -22.35 44.04
C ASN A 165 6.39 -21.44 43.81
N GLY A 166 6.78 -21.25 42.56
CA GLY A 166 7.67 -20.17 42.16
C GLY A 166 6.81 -19.03 41.63
N THR A 167 6.57 -18.01 42.44
CA THR A 167 5.91 -16.78 42.02
C THR A 167 6.72 -16.18 40.86
N PRO A 168 6.19 -16.13 39.63
CA PRO A 168 6.89 -15.45 38.55
C PRO A 168 6.86 -13.97 38.90
N SER A 169 7.98 -13.46 39.40
CA SER A 169 8.25 -12.03 39.41
C SER A 169 8.40 -11.59 37.96
N SER A 170 7.27 -11.35 37.30
CA SER A 170 7.20 -10.65 36.02
C SER A 170 7.71 -9.24 36.28
N SER A 171 9.03 -9.07 36.17
CA SER A 171 9.67 -7.80 35.95
C SER A 171 9.10 -7.25 34.65
N ALA A 172 8.03 -6.47 34.74
CA ALA A 172 7.53 -5.66 33.65
C ALA A 172 8.65 -4.68 33.32
N THR A 173 9.46 -5.04 32.32
CA THR A 173 10.38 -4.11 31.68
C THR A 173 9.52 -2.93 31.26
N ALA A 174 9.74 -1.76 31.88
CA ALA A 174 9.02 -0.56 31.54
C ALA A 174 9.21 -0.34 30.03
N VAL A 175 8.15 -0.59 29.25
CA VAL A 175 8.13 -0.31 27.82
C VAL A 175 8.34 1.19 27.74
N ALA A 176 9.49 1.58 27.20
CA ALA A 176 9.79 2.98 26.97
C ALA A 176 8.61 3.55 26.19
N ASN A 177 7.99 4.61 26.72
CA ASN A 177 6.83 5.22 26.10
C ASN A 177 7.33 5.88 24.81
N THR A 178 7.23 5.18 23.67
CA THR A 178 7.82 5.59 22.38
C THR A 178 7.07 6.73 21.70
N GLY A 179 6.05 7.29 22.36
CA GLY A 179 5.14 8.28 21.78
C GLY A 179 4.19 7.71 20.72
N ILE A 180 4.49 6.57 20.09
CA ILE A 180 3.64 6.01 19.03
C ILE A 180 2.36 5.42 19.63
N ARG A 181 1.22 5.73 19.01
CA ARG A 181 -0.08 5.17 19.38
C ARG A 181 -0.10 3.66 19.07
N PRO A 182 -0.55 2.77 19.98
CA PRO A 182 -0.52 1.32 19.75
C PRO A 182 -1.33 0.82 18.54
N ASP A 183 -2.39 1.54 18.17
CA ASP A 183 -3.25 1.26 17.00
C ASP A 183 -2.89 2.12 15.78
N SER A 184 -1.75 2.84 15.82
CA SER A 184 -1.27 3.67 14.72
C SER A 184 -1.18 2.86 13.44
N LYS A 185 -1.64 3.45 12.33
CA LYS A 185 -1.36 2.96 10.98
C LYS A 185 -0.08 3.61 10.45
N LEU A 186 0.50 3.00 9.43
CA LEU A 186 1.74 3.46 8.82
C LEU A 186 1.49 3.84 7.36
N ALA A 187 2.18 4.86 6.89
CA ALA A 187 2.40 5.11 5.48
C ALA A 187 3.89 5.32 5.23
N ALA A 188 4.39 4.89 4.07
CA ALA A 188 5.80 5.05 3.73
C ALA A 188 5.95 5.58 2.30
N LEU A 189 6.91 6.49 2.12
CA LEU A 189 7.31 7.01 0.83
C LEU A 189 8.83 6.99 0.72
N ALA A 190 9.30 6.96 -0.52
CA ALA A 190 10.69 7.19 -0.81
C ALA A 190 10.82 7.88 -2.17
N TRP A 191 11.93 8.57 -2.39
CA TRP A 191 12.25 9.12 -3.71
C TRP A 191 13.75 9.30 -3.89
N THR A 192 14.15 9.29 -5.15
CA THR A 192 15.51 9.59 -5.60
C THR A 192 15.62 11.09 -5.85
N VAL A 193 16.57 11.76 -5.21
CA VAL A 193 16.95 13.16 -5.51
C VAL A 193 18.07 13.16 -6.55
N THR A 194 19.10 12.33 -6.35
CA THR A 194 20.18 12.05 -7.32
C THR A 194 20.50 10.55 -7.25
N PRO A 195 21.29 9.97 -8.16
CA PRO A 195 21.66 8.55 -8.09
C PRO A 195 22.27 8.13 -6.74
N THR A 196 22.90 9.07 -6.02
CA THR A 196 23.53 8.85 -4.71
C THR A 196 22.77 9.45 -3.53
N HIS A 197 21.71 10.21 -3.81
CA HIS A 197 20.91 10.89 -2.80
C HIS A 197 19.45 10.44 -2.90
N TYR A 198 18.97 9.79 -1.85
CA TYR A 198 17.59 9.37 -1.72
C TYR A 198 17.04 9.71 -0.33
N LYS A 199 15.72 9.74 -0.25
CA LYS A 199 14.99 10.11 0.96
C LYS A 199 13.94 9.06 1.26
N TYR A 200 13.76 8.75 2.54
CA TYR A 200 12.66 7.91 3.04
C TYR A 200 11.80 8.71 3.99
N ARG A 201 10.49 8.45 3.98
CA ARG A 201 9.52 9.02 4.90
C ARG A 201 8.63 7.92 5.43
N VAL A 202 8.43 7.92 6.75
CA VAL A 202 7.48 7.04 7.43
C VAL A 202 6.57 7.90 8.27
N TYR A 203 5.26 7.76 8.06
CA TYR A 203 4.24 8.49 8.77
C TYR A 203 3.53 7.58 9.77
N TYR A 204 3.29 8.09 10.97
CA TYR A 204 2.61 7.39 12.04
C TYR A 204 1.83 8.37 12.92
N GLN A 205 0.89 7.87 13.69
CA GLN A 205 0.14 8.62 14.68
C GLN A 205 0.75 8.44 16.07
N ASP A 206 0.92 9.55 16.78
CA ASP A 206 1.38 9.60 18.15
C ASP A 206 0.20 9.47 19.15
N VAL A 207 0.49 9.24 20.44
CA VAL A 207 -0.50 9.14 21.52
C VAL A 207 -1.30 10.43 21.72
N ASP A 208 -0.78 11.58 21.32
CA ASP A 208 -1.49 12.87 21.30
C ASP A 208 -2.38 13.06 20.04
N ASN A 209 -2.56 11.98 19.25
CA ASN A 209 -3.22 11.93 17.94
C ASN A 209 -2.54 12.76 16.84
N SER A 210 -1.40 13.42 17.11
CA SER A 210 -0.64 14.10 16.05
C SER A 210 -0.11 13.09 15.05
N ILE A 211 -0.02 13.50 13.78
CA ILE A 211 0.66 12.70 12.76
C ILE A 211 2.10 13.19 12.69
N LYS A 212 3.04 12.26 12.87
CA LYS A 212 4.48 12.50 12.83
C LYS A 212 5.11 11.84 11.61
N GLU A 213 6.25 12.38 11.22
CA GLU A 213 7.09 11.88 10.14
C GLU A 213 8.46 11.52 10.70
N SER A 214 8.92 10.30 10.46
CA SER A 214 10.34 9.94 10.53
C SER A 214 10.94 10.05 9.12
N ALA A 215 11.91 10.95 8.98
CA ALA A 215 12.51 11.35 7.71
C ALA A 215 13.99 10.98 7.64
N TYR A 216 14.33 10.05 6.76
CA TYR A 216 15.72 9.71 6.43
C TYR A 216 16.23 10.54 5.26
N ASP A 217 17.49 10.95 5.34
CA ASP A 217 18.22 11.61 4.25
C ASP A 217 19.58 10.93 4.06
N SER A 218 19.79 10.30 2.90
CA SER A 218 21.01 9.53 2.63
C SER A 218 22.28 10.38 2.59
N THR A 219 22.18 11.71 2.38
CA THR A 219 23.35 12.59 2.43
C THR A 219 23.87 12.75 3.86
N THR A 220 22.98 12.75 4.84
CA THR A 220 23.32 12.85 6.26
C THR A 220 23.43 11.48 6.93
N GLY A 221 22.97 10.41 6.27
CA GLY A 221 22.89 9.07 6.84
C GLY A 221 22.01 8.99 8.10
N SER A 222 21.14 9.98 8.31
CA SER A 222 20.47 10.20 9.58
C SER A 222 18.95 10.30 9.41
N TRP A 223 18.25 9.89 10.45
CA TRP A 223 16.82 10.11 10.61
C TRP A 223 16.57 11.40 11.39
N SER A 224 15.50 12.10 11.03
CA SER A 224 14.92 13.20 11.79
C SER A 224 13.44 12.93 12.04
N VAL A 225 12.87 13.48 13.11
CA VAL A 225 11.44 13.30 13.42
C VAL A 225 10.76 14.65 13.50
N LEU A 226 9.63 14.79 12.81
CA LEU A 226 8.89 16.04 12.67
C LEU A 226 7.40 15.80 12.95
N LYS A 227 6.72 16.79 13.55
CA LYS A 227 5.25 16.81 13.66
C LYS A 227 4.68 17.41 12.37
N VAL A 228 3.83 16.65 11.68
CA VAL A 228 3.22 17.04 10.40
C VAL A 228 1.84 17.63 10.60
N VAL A 229 1.00 16.96 11.40
CA VAL A 229 -0.37 17.39 11.70
C VAL A 229 -0.54 17.48 13.21
N ASN A 230 -1.14 18.56 13.70
CA ASN A 230 -1.53 18.64 15.11
C ASN A 230 -2.65 17.64 15.40
N GLY A 231 -2.64 17.01 16.58
CA GLY A 231 -3.65 16.00 16.91
C GLY A 231 -5.09 16.53 17.06
N SER A 232 -5.27 17.85 17.15
CA SER A 232 -6.60 18.48 17.17
C SER A 232 -7.28 18.32 15.81
N GLY A 233 -8.29 17.45 15.74
CA GLY A 233 -9.04 17.20 14.52
C GLY A 233 -8.60 15.95 13.75
N VAL A 234 -7.64 15.18 14.25
CA VAL A 234 -7.28 13.86 13.67
C VAL A 234 -8.02 12.75 14.43
N SER A 235 -8.63 11.81 13.71
CA SER A 235 -9.29 10.67 14.35
C SER A 235 -8.26 9.76 15.06
N PRO A 236 -8.52 9.32 16.30
CA PRO A 236 -7.70 8.32 16.98
C PRO A 236 -7.62 7.00 16.19
N GLY A 237 -6.40 6.50 15.96
CA GLY A 237 -6.18 5.27 15.18
C GLY A 237 -6.43 5.45 13.67
N THR A 238 -6.38 6.68 13.18
CA THR A 238 -6.67 6.98 11.77
C THR A 238 -5.81 6.15 10.83
N SER A 239 -6.41 5.70 9.72
CA SER A 239 -5.60 5.27 8.57
C SER A 239 -4.79 6.44 8.04
N ILE A 240 -3.58 6.15 7.59
CA ILE A 240 -2.68 7.12 6.98
C ILE A 240 -2.29 6.56 5.62
N ALA A 241 -2.38 7.38 4.58
CA ALA A 241 -1.87 7.05 3.26
C ALA A 241 -1.07 8.23 2.73
N ALA A 242 -0.05 7.96 1.92
CA ALA A 242 0.82 9.00 1.40
C ALA A 242 1.04 8.79 -0.09
N SER A 243 1.12 9.87 -0.85
CA SER A 243 1.51 9.86 -2.25
C SER A 243 2.52 10.97 -2.50
N SER A 244 3.39 10.78 -3.49
CA SER A 244 4.39 11.77 -3.87
C SER A 244 4.44 11.94 -5.37
N SER A 245 4.38 13.19 -5.85
CA SER A 245 4.67 13.48 -7.24
C SER A 245 6.17 13.52 -7.47
N LYS A 246 6.63 12.93 -8.57
CA LYS A 246 7.89 13.38 -9.15
C LYS A 246 7.62 14.75 -9.74
N GLN A 247 8.26 15.82 -9.27
CA GLN A 247 8.22 17.05 -10.05
C GLN A 247 8.89 16.75 -11.39
N ALA A 248 8.12 16.86 -12.46
CA ALA A 248 8.68 17.03 -13.79
C ALA A 248 9.62 18.22 -13.72
N SER A 249 10.90 18.00 -14.04
CA SER A 249 11.88 19.08 -14.14
C SER A 249 11.30 20.18 -15.02
N SER A 250 11.14 21.38 -14.46
CA SER A 250 10.47 22.51 -15.13
C SER A 250 11.22 23.06 -16.35
N SER A 251 12.34 22.45 -16.76
CA SER A 251 12.95 22.69 -18.06
C SER A 251 12.09 21.99 -19.12
N GLY A 252 11.20 22.76 -19.78
CA GLY A 252 10.30 22.30 -20.84
C GLY A 252 10.95 21.71 -22.09
N GLU A 253 12.19 21.21 -22.02
CA GLU A 253 12.74 20.23 -22.94
C GLU A 253 12.58 18.86 -22.31
N VAL A 254 11.42 18.24 -22.56
CA VAL A 254 11.26 16.80 -22.41
C VAL A 254 12.00 16.17 -23.60
N GLU A 255 13.33 16.10 -23.50
CA GLU A 255 14.06 15.10 -24.27
C GLU A 255 13.89 13.79 -23.50
N VAL A 256 12.98 12.96 -24.00
CA VAL A 256 12.80 11.57 -23.58
C VAL A 256 14.06 10.81 -24.00
N GLU A 257 15.16 11.01 -23.29
CA GLU A 257 16.33 10.15 -23.41
C GLU A 257 16.23 9.10 -22.31
N ILE A 258 15.60 8.00 -22.72
CA ILE A 258 15.49 6.73 -22.02
C ILE A 258 16.88 6.34 -21.50
N TYR A 259 16.94 5.97 -20.23
CA TYR A 259 18.13 5.50 -19.50
C TYR A 259 18.83 4.33 -20.20
N THR A 260 19.68 4.63 -21.18
CA THR A 260 20.88 3.86 -21.55
C THR A 260 21.92 4.79 -22.18
N VAL A 261 22.50 5.72 -21.41
CA VAL A 261 23.76 6.37 -21.81
C VAL A 261 24.67 6.53 -20.58
N PRO A 262 25.92 6.04 -20.61
CA PRO A 262 26.90 6.34 -19.57
C PRO A 262 27.39 7.79 -19.72
N GLU A 263 27.49 8.50 -18.60
CA GLU A 263 28.11 9.83 -18.47
C GLU A 263 27.50 10.96 -19.32
N ILE A 264 26.22 11.30 -19.10
CA ILE A 264 25.79 12.67 -19.36
C ILE A 264 26.20 13.50 -18.13
N SER A 265 27.22 14.33 -18.35
CA SER A 265 27.66 15.38 -17.41
C SER A 265 26.51 16.37 -17.24
N LEU A 266 25.65 16.12 -16.25
CA LEU A 266 24.61 17.06 -15.82
C LEU A 266 25.31 18.39 -15.48
N HIS A 267 25.12 19.39 -16.32
CA HIS A 267 25.57 20.74 -16.04
C HIS A 267 25.00 21.19 -14.69
N ASP A 268 25.89 21.76 -13.87
CA ASP A 268 25.81 22.12 -12.44
C ASP A 268 24.73 23.18 -12.09
N GLY A 269 23.63 23.23 -12.84
CA GLY A 269 22.46 24.02 -12.52
C GLY A 269 21.61 23.24 -11.52
N GLY A 270 21.80 23.51 -10.22
CA GLY A 270 21.13 22.84 -9.10
C GLY A 270 19.59 22.82 -9.22
N ILE A 271 19.07 21.79 -9.89
CA ILE A 271 17.65 21.44 -9.84
C ILE A 271 17.42 20.86 -8.44
N SER A 272 16.86 21.68 -7.54
CA SER A 272 16.29 21.14 -6.31
C SER A 272 15.12 20.24 -6.74
N ALA A 273 15.33 18.92 -6.69
CA ALA A 273 14.27 17.95 -6.94
C ALA A 273 13.26 18.05 -5.79
N ASN A 274 12.35 19.00 -5.89
CA ASN A 274 11.30 19.15 -4.91
C ASN A 274 10.23 18.12 -5.22
N THR A 275 9.88 17.34 -4.21
CA THR A 275 8.82 16.34 -4.29
C THR A 275 7.62 16.93 -3.58
N ASP A 276 6.48 17.00 -4.25
CA ASP A 276 5.23 17.35 -3.57
C ASP A 276 4.69 16.07 -2.93
N ILE A 277 4.41 16.14 -1.63
CA ILE A 277 3.90 15.01 -0.85
C ILE A 277 2.48 15.35 -0.44
N ASN A 278 1.56 14.41 -0.65
CA ASN A 278 0.21 14.48 -0.09
C ASN A 278 0.04 13.38 0.95
N LEU A 279 -0.48 13.76 2.11
CA LEU A 279 -0.78 12.87 3.21
C LEU A 279 -2.28 12.88 3.48
N TYR A 280 -2.89 11.71 3.44
CA TYR A 280 -4.32 11.48 3.59
C TYR A 280 -4.60 10.78 4.91
N TYR A 281 -5.61 11.24 5.63
CA TYR A 281 -6.03 10.69 6.92
C TYR A 281 -7.52 10.98 7.18
N PHE A 282 -8.10 10.36 8.20
CA PHE A 282 -9.43 10.67 8.66
C PHE A 282 -9.40 11.75 9.74
N ASP A 283 -10.17 12.81 9.52
CA ASP A 283 -10.40 13.82 10.54
C ASP A 283 -11.34 13.31 11.66
N ALA A 284 -11.57 14.13 12.68
CA ALA A 284 -12.44 13.79 13.81
C ALA A 284 -13.89 13.48 13.41
N ASP A 285 -14.33 13.94 12.24
CA ASP A 285 -15.66 13.71 11.67
C ASP A 285 -15.67 12.53 10.67
N LEU A 286 -14.54 11.79 10.57
CA LEU A 286 -14.32 10.66 9.68
C LEU A 286 -14.38 11.00 8.18
N ASN A 287 -14.11 12.26 7.83
CA ASN A 287 -13.89 12.66 6.45
C ASN A 287 -12.42 12.45 6.08
N ILE A 288 -12.16 12.21 4.79
CA ILE A 288 -10.79 12.16 4.29
C ILE A 288 -10.24 13.59 4.23
N ALA A 289 -9.30 13.89 5.12
CA ALA A 289 -8.50 15.10 5.11
C ALA A 289 -7.20 14.88 4.33
N VAL A 290 -6.67 15.96 3.75
CA VAL A 290 -5.37 15.99 3.07
C VAL A 290 -4.52 17.13 3.60
N ILE A 291 -3.23 16.87 3.80
CA ILE A 291 -2.22 17.90 4.01
C ILE A 291 -1.11 17.70 2.98
N SER A 292 -0.60 18.80 2.42
CA SER A 292 0.39 18.74 1.35
C SER A 292 1.69 19.40 1.79
N ALA A 293 2.82 18.78 1.48
CA ALA A 293 4.12 19.41 1.56
C ALA A 293 4.60 19.76 0.16
N SER A 294 4.94 21.03 -0.05
CA SER A 294 5.70 21.46 -1.22
C SER A 294 6.97 22.13 -0.75
N LEU A 295 8.11 21.81 -1.37
CA LEU A 295 9.43 22.29 -0.94
C LEU A 295 9.77 21.93 0.53
N GLY A 296 9.18 20.85 1.05
CA GLY A 296 9.32 20.44 2.46
C GLY A 296 8.53 21.29 3.46
N VAL A 297 7.72 22.25 3.00
CA VAL A 297 6.83 23.05 3.85
C VAL A 297 5.45 22.43 3.82
N TRP A 298 5.01 21.92 4.97
CA TRP A 298 3.65 21.45 5.16
C TRP A 298 2.69 22.63 5.18
N SER A 299 1.66 22.55 4.33
CA SER A 299 0.55 23.47 4.32
C SER A 299 -0.73 22.68 4.36
N SER A 300 -1.63 23.04 5.29
CA SER A 300 -3.02 22.67 5.15
C SER A 300 -3.54 23.45 3.94
N THR A 301 -3.70 22.78 2.81
CA THR A 301 -4.51 23.34 1.73
C THR A 301 -5.90 23.57 2.33
N PRO A 302 -6.43 24.82 2.32
CA PRO A 302 -7.76 25.09 2.83
C PRO A 302 -8.72 24.11 2.17
N SER A 303 -9.53 23.45 2.98
CA SER A 303 -10.50 22.42 2.65
C SER A 303 -11.61 22.85 1.67
N ASP A 304 -11.43 23.90 0.87
CA ASP A 304 -12.35 24.28 -0.20
C ASP A 304 -12.37 23.25 -1.35
N SER A 305 -11.45 22.28 -1.31
CA SER A 305 -11.43 21.08 -2.16
C SER A 305 -11.65 19.80 -1.34
N THR A 306 -12.51 19.83 -0.29
CA THR A 306 -12.98 18.60 0.35
C THR A 306 -13.29 17.60 -0.76
N LEU A 307 -12.54 16.49 -0.77
CA LEU A 307 -13.09 15.19 -1.13
C LEU A 307 -14.49 15.18 -0.46
N GLY A 308 -15.54 15.53 -1.22
CA GLY A 308 -16.84 15.95 -0.65
C GLY A 308 -17.31 14.94 0.39
N PRO A 309 -18.07 15.34 1.43
CA PRO A 309 -18.18 14.61 2.71
C PRO A 309 -18.31 13.10 2.52
N PHE A 310 -17.16 12.42 2.47
CA PHE A 310 -17.11 10.98 2.37
C PHE A 310 -17.06 10.55 3.82
N THR A 311 -18.23 10.55 4.46
CA THR A 311 -18.37 9.93 5.79
C THR A 311 -18.01 8.47 5.64
N THR A 312 -16.78 8.16 6.04
CA THR A 312 -16.28 6.79 6.08
C THR A 312 -16.67 6.16 7.41
N MET A 313 -16.68 4.84 7.46
CA MET A 313 -16.82 4.16 8.74
C MET A 313 -15.54 4.34 9.57
N THR A 314 -15.69 4.25 10.91
CA THR A 314 -14.62 4.40 11.90
C THR A 314 -13.39 3.50 11.67
N GLU A 315 -13.48 2.50 10.81
CA GLU A 315 -12.41 1.53 10.54
C GLU A 315 -11.87 1.57 9.10
N GLY A 316 -12.33 2.53 8.28
CA GLY A 316 -11.86 2.66 6.90
C GLY A 316 -10.34 2.66 6.82
N LYS A 317 -9.78 1.98 5.82
CA LYS A 317 -8.35 2.08 5.50
C LYS A 317 -8.18 2.90 4.23
N LEU A 318 -7.06 3.59 4.16
CA LEU A 318 -6.67 4.45 3.06
C LEU A 318 -5.48 3.82 2.35
N SER A 319 -5.48 3.91 1.03
CA SER A 319 -4.29 3.75 0.22
C SER A 319 -4.21 4.91 -0.74
N ALA A 320 -3.02 5.42 -1.02
CA ALA A 320 -2.83 6.52 -1.95
C ALA A 320 -1.68 6.20 -2.88
N TYR A 321 -1.80 6.66 -4.11
CA TYR A 321 -0.80 6.46 -5.14
C TYR A 321 -0.77 7.66 -6.07
N TYR A 322 0.41 8.16 -6.40
CA TYR A 322 0.58 9.17 -7.44
C TYR A 322 0.95 8.46 -8.73
N HIS A 323 0.05 8.52 -9.69
CA HIS A 323 0.21 7.93 -11.00
C HIS A 323 0.84 8.96 -11.95
N GLU A 324 2.14 8.78 -12.21
CA GLU A 324 2.87 9.50 -13.25
C GLU A 324 2.78 8.71 -14.55
N CYS A 325 2.33 9.37 -15.62
CA CYS A 325 2.01 8.71 -16.87
C CYS A 325 2.53 9.54 -18.03
N GLY A 326 3.40 8.94 -18.86
CA GLY A 326 3.96 9.64 -20.02
C GLY A 326 2.94 9.94 -21.12
N LEU A 327 1.82 9.21 -21.14
CA LEU A 327 0.78 9.29 -22.16
C LEU A 327 -0.55 9.86 -21.65
N CYS A 328 -0.62 10.25 -20.38
CA CYS A 328 -1.85 10.71 -19.76
C CYS A 328 -1.61 11.75 -18.68
N LEU A 329 -2.70 12.33 -18.16
CA LEU A 329 -2.59 13.30 -17.09
C LEU A 329 -2.12 12.61 -15.82
N ASN A 330 -1.08 13.19 -15.21
CA ASN A 330 -0.67 12.80 -13.88
C ASN A 330 -1.88 12.89 -12.94
N SER A 331 -2.11 11.80 -12.21
CA SER A 331 -3.29 11.63 -11.37
C SER A 331 -2.88 11.17 -9.98
N THR A 332 -3.60 11.64 -8.97
CA THR A 332 -3.51 11.07 -7.63
C THR A 332 -4.71 10.19 -7.38
N LEU A 333 -4.44 8.93 -7.04
CA LEU A 333 -5.43 7.94 -6.68
C LEU A 333 -5.48 7.80 -5.17
N VAL A 334 -6.70 7.79 -4.62
CA VAL A 334 -6.96 7.52 -3.20
C VAL A 334 -8.04 6.47 -3.11
N ALA A 335 -7.72 5.32 -2.55
CA ALA A 335 -8.67 4.25 -2.29
C ALA A 335 -9.09 4.26 -0.83
N HIS A 336 -10.36 3.98 -0.57
CA HIS A 336 -10.85 3.68 0.77
C HIS A 336 -11.87 2.55 0.75
N ALA A 337 -11.96 1.81 1.86
CA ALA A 337 -12.95 0.76 2.05
C ALA A 337 -14.07 1.26 2.98
N SER A 338 -15.32 1.05 2.60
CA SER A 338 -16.50 1.37 3.41
C SER A 338 -17.70 0.51 3.01
N ASN A 339 -18.50 0.08 3.99
CA ASN A 339 -19.72 -0.73 3.80
C ASN A 339 -19.52 -1.95 2.89
N GLY A 340 -18.40 -2.67 3.09
CA GLY A 340 -18.05 -3.85 2.28
C GLY A 340 -17.81 -3.56 0.79
N SER A 341 -17.53 -2.30 0.45
CA SER A 341 -17.14 -1.85 -0.88
C SER A 341 -15.78 -1.14 -0.82
N VAL A 342 -15.03 -1.21 -1.91
CA VAL A 342 -13.80 -0.40 -2.10
C VAL A 342 -14.11 0.68 -3.11
N PHE A 343 -13.76 1.93 -2.79
CA PHE A 343 -13.94 3.09 -3.64
C PHE A 343 -12.60 3.69 -3.99
N VAL A 344 -12.44 4.16 -5.22
CA VAL A 344 -11.22 4.82 -5.70
C VAL A 344 -11.55 6.22 -6.19
N TYR A 345 -10.90 7.22 -5.63
CA TYR A 345 -10.97 8.61 -6.05
C TYR A 345 -9.78 8.96 -6.93
N ASN A 346 -10.02 9.82 -7.92
CA ASN A 346 -8.99 10.35 -8.79
C ASN A 346 -9.00 11.89 -8.74
N SER A 347 -7.83 12.48 -8.57
CA SER A 347 -7.57 13.90 -8.78
C SER A 347 -6.54 14.07 -9.90
N THR A 348 -6.93 14.69 -11.00
CA THR A 348 -5.99 15.27 -11.97
C THR A 348 -5.69 16.71 -11.53
N SER A 349 -4.47 17.19 -11.77
CA SER A 349 -3.97 18.48 -11.23
C SER A 349 -4.77 19.74 -11.62
N ALA A 350 -5.75 19.63 -12.53
CA ALA A 350 -6.54 20.75 -13.05
C ALA A 350 -8.02 20.76 -12.59
N GLU A 351 -8.52 19.69 -11.97
CA GLU A 351 -9.94 19.57 -11.62
C GLU A 351 -10.13 19.21 -10.14
N ALA A 352 -11.24 19.67 -9.56
CA ALA A 352 -11.68 19.21 -8.25
C ALA A 352 -11.81 17.67 -8.24
N TRP A 353 -11.58 17.03 -7.09
CA TRP A 353 -11.73 15.58 -6.91
C TRP A 353 -12.99 15.08 -7.60
N LYS A 354 -12.83 14.33 -8.68
CA LYS A 354 -13.96 13.69 -9.35
C LYS A 354 -14.30 12.45 -8.53
N GLY A 355 -15.16 12.68 -7.54
CA GLY A 355 -15.74 11.65 -6.69
C GLY A 355 -16.67 10.77 -7.50
N GLN A 356 -16.13 9.77 -8.18
CA GLN A 356 -16.94 8.66 -8.64
C GLN A 356 -16.63 7.48 -7.74
N SER A 357 -17.70 7.00 -7.11
CA SER A 357 -17.70 5.77 -6.35
C SER A 357 -17.60 4.59 -7.32
N TYR A 358 -16.38 4.23 -7.74
CA TYR A 358 -16.16 2.94 -8.39
C TYR A 358 -16.16 1.87 -7.31
N GLY A 359 -17.25 1.14 -7.16
CA GLY A 359 -17.24 -0.10 -6.39
C GLY A 359 -16.36 -1.10 -7.12
N VAL A 360 -15.07 -1.19 -6.76
CA VAL A 360 -14.14 -2.15 -7.36
C VAL A 360 -14.59 -3.59 -7.08
N GLU A 361 -15.21 -3.80 -5.92
CA GLU A 361 -15.81 -5.07 -5.52
C GLU A 361 -16.94 -4.81 -4.52
N THR A 362 -17.98 -5.64 -4.60
CA THR A 362 -18.95 -5.82 -3.52
C THR A 362 -18.54 -7.08 -2.77
N ASN A 363 -18.49 -7.07 -1.42
CA ASN A 363 -17.94 -8.11 -0.53
C ASN A 363 -16.50 -7.87 -0.03
N ALA A 364 -16.02 -6.63 -0.01
CA ALA A 364 -14.84 -6.30 0.78
C ALA A 364 -15.10 -6.50 2.28
N LEU A 365 -14.06 -6.85 3.05
CA LEU A 365 -14.15 -6.86 4.51
C LEU A 365 -14.29 -5.41 5.02
N GLU A 366 -15.06 -5.14 6.08
CA GLU A 366 -15.24 -3.76 6.59
C GLU A 366 -13.96 -3.19 7.23
N SER A 367 -13.14 -4.04 7.85
CA SER A 367 -11.86 -3.69 8.49
C SER A 367 -10.63 -3.88 7.59
N LEU A 368 -10.88 -3.80 6.28
CA LEU A 368 -9.95 -4.15 5.22
C LEU A 368 -8.81 -3.15 5.06
N GLU A 369 -7.56 -3.63 5.02
CA GLU A 369 -6.41 -2.86 4.52
C GLU A 369 -6.34 -2.78 3.00
N LEU A 370 -5.84 -1.65 2.48
CA LEU A 370 -5.73 -1.37 1.05
C LEU A 370 -4.28 -1.07 0.69
N GLY A 371 -3.81 -1.67 -0.41
CA GLY A 371 -2.47 -1.40 -0.93
C GLY A 371 -2.52 -1.12 -2.43
N PHE A 372 -2.06 0.05 -2.85
CA PHE A 372 -1.72 0.29 -4.24
C PHE A 372 -0.33 -0.23 -4.56
N GLN A 373 -0.20 -0.87 -5.72
CA GLN A 373 1.08 -1.19 -6.32
C GLN A 373 1.16 -0.51 -7.69
N PRO A 374 2.15 0.37 -7.92
CA PRO A 374 2.44 0.87 -9.24
C PRO A 374 2.88 -0.25 -10.18
N TYR A 375 2.43 -0.18 -11.42
CA TYR A 375 3.00 -0.92 -12.53
C TYR A 375 3.20 0.08 -13.68
N SER A 376 4.43 0.56 -13.83
CA SER A 376 4.77 1.39 -14.99
C SER A 376 5.65 0.59 -15.94
N THR A 377 5.38 0.70 -17.23
CA THR A 377 6.28 0.14 -18.25
C THR A 377 6.63 1.22 -19.23
N THR A 378 7.85 1.17 -19.74
CA THR A 378 8.32 2.13 -20.74
C THR A 378 7.60 2.03 -22.08
N THR A 379 6.88 0.93 -22.34
CA THR A 379 6.33 0.59 -23.66
C THR A 379 4.83 0.38 -23.70
N TYR A 380 4.18 0.19 -22.55
CA TYR A 380 2.73 0.02 -22.46
C TYR A 380 2.14 1.04 -21.51
N ALA A 381 0.88 1.38 -21.77
CA ALA A 381 0.11 2.22 -20.88
C ALA A 381 0.06 1.58 -19.48
N ASP A 382 0.20 2.43 -18.47
CA ASP A 382 0.46 2.00 -17.11
C ASP A 382 -0.71 1.18 -16.54
N GLN A 383 -0.37 0.27 -15.63
CA GLN A 383 -1.31 -0.56 -14.90
C GLN A 383 -1.30 -0.10 -13.43
N VAL A 384 -2.48 -0.07 -12.81
CA VAL A 384 -2.60 0.21 -11.39
C VAL A 384 -3.18 -1.02 -10.72
N ASN A 385 -2.47 -1.55 -9.74
CA ASN A 385 -2.90 -2.70 -8.97
C ASN A 385 -3.41 -2.23 -7.61
N LEU A 386 -4.61 -2.68 -7.23
CA LEU A 386 -5.22 -2.44 -5.93
C LEU A 386 -5.46 -3.76 -5.23
N TYR A 387 -4.81 -3.93 -4.09
CA TYR A 387 -4.89 -5.10 -3.24
C TYR A 387 -5.91 -4.86 -2.13
N TYR A 388 -6.74 -5.88 -1.87
CA TYR A 388 -7.68 -5.87 -0.77
C TYR A 388 -8.12 -7.28 -0.34
N GLN A 389 -8.45 -7.46 0.93
CA GLN A 389 -9.09 -8.60 1.54
C GLN A 389 -10.64 -8.61 1.40
N ARG A 390 -11.19 -9.75 0.97
CA ARG A 390 -12.64 -9.98 0.91
C ARG A 390 -13.19 -10.45 2.25
N SER A 391 -14.51 -10.46 2.39
CA SER A 391 -15.20 -10.97 3.59
C SER A 391 -14.93 -12.46 3.86
N ASP A 392 -14.57 -13.24 2.84
CA ASP A 392 -14.09 -14.62 2.94
C ASP A 392 -12.62 -14.75 3.39
N LYS A 393 -11.98 -13.61 3.72
CA LYS A 393 -10.59 -13.45 4.14
C LYS A 393 -9.54 -13.67 3.06
N THR A 394 -9.96 -13.88 1.82
CA THR A 394 -9.05 -13.97 0.66
C THR A 394 -8.48 -12.59 0.35
N LEU A 395 -7.15 -12.49 0.29
CA LEU A 395 -6.48 -11.33 -0.28
C LEU A 395 -6.55 -11.43 -1.81
N VAL A 396 -7.14 -10.42 -2.42
CA VAL A 396 -7.29 -10.33 -3.86
C VAL A 396 -6.65 -9.07 -4.43
N LEU A 397 -6.41 -9.11 -5.73
CA LEU A 397 -5.86 -8.07 -6.55
C LEU A 397 -6.89 -7.71 -7.64
N SER A 398 -7.22 -6.42 -7.72
CA SER A 398 -7.87 -5.83 -8.90
C SER A 398 -6.88 -4.95 -9.64
N SER A 399 -6.92 -5.02 -10.95
CA SER A 399 -6.02 -4.27 -11.82
C SER A 399 -6.83 -3.35 -12.69
N TRP A 400 -6.40 -2.10 -12.78
CA TRP A 400 -6.86 -1.18 -13.80
C TRP A 400 -5.93 -1.25 -15.00
N PHE A 401 -6.47 -1.56 -16.18
CA PHE A 401 -5.72 -1.62 -17.43
C PHE A 401 -6.24 -0.62 -18.45
N SER A 402 -5.32 0.05 -19.12
CA SER A 402 -5.54 1.04 -20.17
C SER A 402 -5.51 0.45 -21.60
N TRP A 403 -5.56 -0.88 -21.77
CA TRP A 403 -5.43 -1.48 -23.12
C TRP A 403 -6.54 -1.04 -24.09
N GLN A 404 -7.78 -0.89 -23.60
CA GLN A 404 -8.91 -0.40 -24.38
C GLN A 404 -8.78 1.10 -24.72
N TYR A 405 -7.85 1.78 -24.05
CA TYR A 405 -7.63 3.20 -24.09
C TYR A 405 -6.48 3.62 -25.03
N GLN A 406 -5.66 2.67 -25.51
CA GLN A 406 -4.64 2.93 -26.55
C GLN A 406 -5.22 3.50 -27.86
N SER A 407 -6.54 3.49 -28.07
CA SER A 407 -7.16 4.08 -29.25
C SER A 407 -7.50 5.57 -29.12
N ASP A 408 -7.72 6.10 -27.91
CA ASP A 408 -8.49 7.35 -27.74
C ASP A 408 -7.74 8.51 -27.05
N ASN A 409 -6.55 8.32 -26.49
CA ASN A 409 -5.67 9.38 -25.93
C ASN A 409 -6.31 10.36 -24.90
N ASN A 410 -7.49 10.08 -24.33
CA ASN A 410 -8.05 10.72 -23.11
C ASN A 410 -8.29 9.78 -21.88
N LEU A 411 -7.35 9.72 -20.91
CA LEU A 411 -7.28 8.65 -19.91
C LEU A 411 -8.32 8.95 -18.84
N ASP A 412 -9.54 8.58 -19.17
CA ASP A 412 -10.66 8.75 -18.30
C ASP A 412 -10.68 7.57 -17.34
N LEU A 413 -9.95 7.72 -16.22
CA LEU A 413 -10.10 6.84 -15.05
C LEU A 413 -11.55 6.82 -14.55
N SER A 414 -12.45 7.61 -15.17
CA SER A 414 -13.88 7.56 -14.92
C SER A 414 -14.71 6.46 -15.55
N SER A 415 -14.10 5.63 -16.41
CA SER A 415 -14.76 4.42 -16.85
C SER A 415 -14.60 3.27 -15.84
N THR A 416 -15.73 2.74 -15.35
CA THR A 416 -15.81 1.49 -14.56
C THR A 416 -15.22 0.30 -15.30
N ASP A 417 -15.17 0.33 -16.63
CA ASP A 417 -14.78 -0.82 -17.46
C ASP A 417 -13.28 -1.15 -17.33
N GLY A 418 -12.49 -0.25 -16.75
CA GLY A 418 -11.04 -0.41 -16.60
C GLY A 418 -10.62 -1.29 -15.42
N TRP A 419 -11.39 -1.32 -14.32
CA TRP A 419 -11.06 -2.15 -13.16
C TRP A 419 -11.54 -3.58 -13.38
N GLN A 420 -10.60 -4.53 -13.37
CA GLN A 420 -10.90 -5.94 -13.54
C GLN A 420 -10.24 -6.72 -12.42
N THR A 421 -11.01 -7.57 -11.74
CA THR A 421 -10.42 -8.64 -10.93
C THR A 421 -9.62 -9.52 -11.88
N ALA A 422 -8.33 -9.76 -11.59
CA ALA A 422 -7.38 -10.41 -12.51
C ALA A 422 -7.65 -11.93 -12.74
N GLY A 423 -8.91 -12.38 -12.67
CA GLY A 423 -9.31 -13.77 -12.77
C GLY A 423 -8.57 -14.63 -11.73
N ASN A 424 -8.08 -15.80 -12.14
CA ASN A 424 -7.33 -16.69 -11.25
C ASN A 424 -5.99 -16.12 -10.76
N ASN A 425 -5.43 -15.11 -11.44
CA ASN A 425 -4.23 -14.41 -10.96
C ASN A 425 -4.54 -13.34 -9.92
N GLY A 426 -5.83 -13.06 -9.70
CA GLY A 426 -6.31 -12.09 -8.73
C GLY A 426 -6.29 -12.60 -7.29
N VAL A 427 -6.13 -13.91 -7.03
CA VAL A 427 -6.05 -14.43 -5.66
C VAL A 427 -4.60 -14.47 -5.21
N VAL A 428 -4.25 -13.62 -4.25
CA VAL A 428 -2.90 -13.47 -3.70
C VAL A 428 -2.64 -14.48 -2.59
N GLY A 429 -3.62 -14.64 -1.70
CA GLY A 429 -3.49 -15.48 -0.52
C GLY A 429 -4.72 -15.44 0.39
N SER A 430 -4.59 -15.95 1.60
CA SER A 430 -5.62 -15.84 2.65
C SER A 430 -4.98 -15.22 3.88
N LEU A 431 -5.56 -14.10 4.31
CA LEU A 431 -5.13 -13.40 5.52
C LEU A 431 -6.11 -13.69 6.67
N VAL A 432 -5.79 -13.27 7.89
CA VAL A 432 -6.78 -13.19 8.97
C VAL A 432 -7.48 -11.84 8.93
N ALA A 433 -8.65 -11.73 9.56
CA ALA A 433 -9.32 -10.44 9.64
C ALA A 433 -8.43 -9.46 10.42
N ASN A 434 -8.47 -8.18 10.04
CA ASN A 434 -7.63 -7.12 10.62
C ASN A 434 -6.12 -7.29 10.38
N SER A 435 -5.71 -8.15 9.44
CA SER A 435 -4.34 -8.14 8.93
C SER A 435 -4.06 -6.83 8.21
N SER A 436 -2.88 -6.29 8.47
CA SER A 436 -2.28 -5.19 7.72
C SER A 436 -1.36 -5.76 6.66
N PHE A 437 -1.19 -5.08 5.54
CA PHE A 437 -0.26 -5.51 4.52
C PHE A 437 0.30 -4.34 3.72
N ALA A 438 1.49 -4.53 3.17
CA ALA A 438 2.11 -3.60 2.24
C ALA A 438 2.63 -4.35 1.02
N THR A 439 2.63 -3.68 -0.12
CA THR A 439 3.13 -4.23 -1.39
C THR A 439 4.55 -3.76 -1.64
N LEU A 440 5.43 -4.67 -2.02
CA LEU A 440 6.79 -4.37 -2.48
C LEU A 440 6.88 -4.68 -3.98
N TYR A 441 7.69 -3.88 -4.67
CA TYR A 441 7.80 -3.92 -6.12
C TYR A 441 9.26 -3.94 -6.54
N PHE A 442 9.59 -4.84 -7.45
CA PHE A 442 10.95 -5.04 -7.98
C PHE A 442 10.87 -4.98 -9.50
N GLY A 443 11.24 -3.82 -10.03
CA GLY A 443 11.31 -3.60 -11.47
C GLY A 443 12.61 -4.15 -12.06
N ASN A 444 12.53 -4.69 -13.26
CA ASN A 444 13.72 -4.93 -14.09
C ASN A 444 14.20 -3.64 -14.76
N SER A 445 15.27 -3.73 -15.56
CA SER A 445 15.83 -2.59 -16.31
C SER A 445 14.85 -1.91 -17.27
N ASN A 446 13.77 -2.60 -17.67
CA ASN A 446 12.74 -2.06 -18.56
C ASN A 446 11.58 -1.42 -17.79
N GLY A 447 11.70 -1.32 -16.46
CA GLY A 447 10.68 -0.80 -15.57
C GLY A 447 9.53 -1.78 -15.32
N SER A 448 9.47 -2.93 -15.98
CA SER A 448 8.42 -3.95 -15.72
C SER A 448 8.70 -4.71 -14.43
N PRO A 449 7.69 -5.15 -13.66
CA PRO A 449 7.96 -5.99 -12.50
C PRO A 449 8.60 -7.27 -12.98
N GLU A 450 9.79 -7.51 -12.45
CA GLU A 450 10.31 -8.86 -12.40
C GLU A 450 9.59 -9.64 -11.30
N TYR A 451 9.22 -8.93 -10.23
CA TYR A 451 8.74 -9.54 -9.02
C TYR A 451 7.90 -8.57 -8.17
N VAL A 452 6.84 -9.11 -7.56
CA VAL A 452 5.94 -8.36 -6.67
C VAL A 452 5.75 -9.18 -5.40
N GLU A 453 5.80 -8.52 -4.25
CA GLU A 453 5.53 -9.16 -2.97
C GLU A 453 4.41 -8.46 -2.23
N VAL A 454 3.67 -9.22 -1.44
CA VAL A 454 2.78 -8.69 -0.40
C VAL A 454 3.26 -9.19 0.94
N LEU A 455 3.71 -8.26 1.78
CA LEU A 455 4.07 -8.51 3.16
C LEU A 455 2.85 -8.21 4.03
N ALA A 456 2.37 -9.19 4.79
CA ALA A 456 1.19 -9.07 5.63
C ALA A 456 1.46 -9.46 7.09
N SER A 457 0.71 -8.89 8.03
CA SER A 457 0.71 -9.39 9.41
C SER A 457 -0.10 -10.68 9.47
N GLY A 458 0.56 -11.73 9.94
CA GLY A 458 -0.03 -13.05 10.07
C GLY A 458 -0.92 -13.17 11.30
N ASN A 459 -1.40 -14.39 11.53
CA ASN A 459 -2.09 -14.72 12.76
C ASN A 459 -1.12 -14.81 13.94
N ASP A 460 -1.67 -14.75 15.16
CA ASP A 460 -0.94 -14.66 16.44
C ASP A 460 0.10 -15.78 16.71
N LEU A 461 0.28 -16.73 15.79
CA LEU A 461 1.22 -17.85 15.88
C LEU A 461 2.29 -17.86 14.77
N ASN A 462 2.15 -17.09 13.68
CA ASN A 462 3.02 -17.22 12.50
C ASN A 462 3.77 -15.93 12.10
N GLY A 463 3.79 -14.89 12.94
CA GLY A 463 4.53 -13.66 12.64
C GLY A 463 4.06 -12.99 11.34
N LEU A 464 5.00 -12.49 10.54
CA LEU A 464 4.68 -11.94 9.21
C LEU A 464 4.41 -13.07 8.18
N GLN A 465 3.58 -12.78 7.19
CA GLN A 465 3.33 -13.61 6.01
C GLN A 465 3.84 -12.91 4.75
N LEU A 466 4.50 -13.64 3.86
CA LEU A 466 4.95 -13.13 2.57
C LEU A 466 4.25 -13.89 1.45
N TYR A 467 3.69 -13.15 0.51
CA TYR A 467 3.15 -13.69 -0.75
C TYR A 467 3.96 -13.11 -1.89
N GLU A 468 4.48 -13.98 -2.74
CA GLU A 468 5.36 -13.62 -3.83
C GLU A 468 4.66 -13.96 -5.15
N TRP A 469 4.71 -13.04 -6.10
CA TRP A 469 4.27 -13.27 -7.46
C TRP A 469 5.48 -13.66 -8.31
N THR A 470 5.52 -14.93 -8.71
CA THR A 470 6.37 -15.38 -9.82
C THR A 470 5.54 -15.38 -11.11
N PRO A 471 6.15 -15.41 -12.32
CA PRO A 471 5.54 -14.97 -13.58
C PRO A 471 4.14 -15.52 -13.93
N HIS A 472 3.66 -16.56 -13.24
CA HIS A 472 2.38 -17.18 -13.50
C HIS A 472 1.51 -17.47 -12.25
N ALA A 473 1.99 -17.24 -11.02
CA ALA A 473 1.22 -17.54 -9.82
C ALA A 473 1.73 -16.84 -8.56
N TRP A 474 0.81 -16.60 -7.63
CA TRP A 474 1.14 -16.27 -6.25
C TRP A 474 1.51 -17.53 -5.47
N HIS A 475 2.53 -17.42 -4.61
CA HIS A 475 2.85 -18.43 -3.62
C HIS A 475 3.22 -17.81 -2.29
N SER A 476 3.01 -18.55 -1.21
CA SER A 476 3.52 -18.14 0.10
C SER A 476 5.02 -18.40 0.18
N ALA A 477 5.73 -17.47 0.79
CA ALA A 477 7.15 -17.57 1.06
C ALA A 477 7.46 -17.40 2.54
N THR A 478 8.67 -17.80 2.92
CA THR A 478 9.11 -17.80 4.32
C THR A 478 9.86 -16.51 4.60
N ILE A 479 9.44 -15.80 5.64
CA ILE A 479 10.16 -14.62 6.13
C ILE A 479 11.26 -15.07 7.10
N PRO A 480 12.43 -14.40 7.12
CA PRO A 480 13.47 -14.74 8.07
C PRO A 480 12.99 -14.69 9.52
N SER A 481 13.49 -15.62 10.33
CA SER A 481 13.04 -15.89 11.70
C SER A 481 13.29 -14.77 12.71
N GLY A 482 13.83 -13.62 12.30
CA GLY A 482 14.10 -12.47 13.17
C GLY A 482 12.87 -11.62 13.52
N ILE A 483 11.73 -11.84 12.86
CA ILE A 483 10.53 -10.98 12.98
C ILE A 483 9.33 -11.80 13.49
N GLN A 484 9.46 -12.35 14.70
CA GLN A 484 8.51 -13.34 15.25
C GLN A 484 7.38 -12.73 16.08
N ASN A 485 7.51 -11.47 16.51
CA ASN A 485 6.54 -10.83 17.42
C ASN A 485 5.55 -9.92 16.68
N VAL A 486 5.14 -10.31 15.47
CA VAL A 486 4.11 -9.58 14.72
C VAL A 486 2.78 -10.27 14.97
N THR A 487 1.84 -9.52 15.54
CA THR A 487 0.48 -10.00 15.81
C THR A 487 -0.47 -9.51 14.72
N THR A 488 -1.70 -10.03 14.77
CA THR A 488 -2.79 -9.41 14.02
C THR A 488 -2.92 -7.93 14.38
N GLY A 489 -3.12 -7.08 13.37
CA GLY A 489 -3.21 -5.63 13.54
C GLY A 489 -1.89 -4.85 13.63
N THR A 490 -0.73 -5.53 13.67
CA THR A 490 0.59 -4.87 13.50
C THR A 490 0.57 -4.09 12.20
N ALA A 491 0.78 -2.77 12.27
CA ALA A 491 0.79 -1.92 11.10
C ALA A 491 2.05 -2.15 10.26
N ILE A 492 1.86 -2.21 8.95
CA ILE A 492 2.90 -2.44 7.95
C ILE A 492 2.80 -1.33 6.89
N ALA A 493 3.93 -0.77 6.50
CA ALA A 493 4.04 0.07 5.31
C ALA A 493 5.29 -0.32 4.52
N ALA A 494 5.28 -0.10 3.21
CA ALA A 494 6.44 -0.33 2.36
C ALA A 494 6.52 0.73 1.28
N HIS A 495 7.70 0.86 0.67
CA HIS A 495 7.92 1.73 -0.48
C HIS A 495 8.86 1.04 -1.49
N PHE A 496 8.94 1.56 -2.71
CA PHE A 496 9.63 0.91 -3.84
C PHE A 496 11.14 0.69 -3.67
N TYR A 497 11.79 1.35 -2.72
CA TYR A 497 13.20 1.09 -2.35
C TYR A 497 13.41 -0.18 -1.50
N GLN A 498 12.54 -1.19 -1.65
CA GLN A 498 12.70 -2.49 -0.97
C GLN A 498 12.87 -2.34 0.54
N ARG A 499 12.07 -1.45 1.14
CA ARG A 499 11.96 -1.30 2.59
C ARG A 499 10.52 -1.49 3.00
N ALA A 500 10.36 -2.23 4.08
CA ALA A 500 9.12 -2.32 4.82
C ALA A 500 9.35 -1.78 6.24
N TYR A 501 8.29 -1.33 6.87
CA TYR A 501 8.28 -0.78 8.20
C TYR A 501 7.18 -1.48 8.98
N VAL A 502 7.50 -1.97 10.17
CA VAL A 502 6.57 -2.68 11.03
C VAL A 502 6.52 -2.01 12.40
N LEU A 503 5.32 -1.84 12.94
CA LEU A 503 5.10 -1.28 14.27
C LEU A 503 4.73 -2.39 15.26
N VAL A 504 5.66 -2.75 16.14
CA VAL A 504 5.46 -3.80 17.15
C VAL A 504 5.71 -3.20 18.52
N ASP A 505 4.72 -3.28 19.41
CA ASP A 505 4.82 -2.78 20.79
C ASP A 505 5.32 -1.32 20.90
N GLY A 506 4.85 -0.47 19.98
CA GLY A 506 5.28 0.93 19.90
C GLY A 506 6.66 1.15 19.29
N VAL A 507 7.37 0.10 18.86
CA VAL A 507 8.69 0.19 18.22
C VAL A 507 8.53 0.10 16.71
N LEU A 508 8.89 1.17 16.02
CA LEU A 508 8.95 1.21 14.56
C LEU A 508 10.26 0.58 14.07
N THR A 509 10.15 -0.56 13.39
CA THR A 509 11.31 -1.33 12.91
C THR A 509 11.36 -1.29 11.39
N GLN A 510 12.54 -1.00 10.84
CA GLN A 510 12.78 -1.05 9.39
C GLN A 510 13.25 -2.45 8.99
N LEU A 511 12.66 -2.97 7.93
CA LEU A 511 13.08 -4.18 7.23
C LEU A 511 13.67 -3.78 5.88
N ALA A 512 14.74 -4.44 5.49
CA ALA A 512 15.33 -4.30 4.16
C ALA A 512 15.20 -5.62 3.41
N VAL A 513 14.75 -5.53 2.16
CA VAL A 513 14.71 -6.65 1.23
C VAL A 513 15.88 -6.49 0.25
N GLY A 514 16.55 -7.58 -0.06
CA GLY A 514 17.57 -7.66 -1.08
C GLY A 514 16.97 -7.59 -2.47
N ASN A 515 17.81 -7.33 -3.47
CA ASN A 515 17.38 -7.26 -4.87
C ASN A 515 16.79 -8.57 -5.40
N ASP A 516 17.11 -9.68 -4.75
CA ASP A 516 16.59 -11.00 -5.08
C ASP A 516 15.16 -11.21 -4.58
N GLY A 517 14.59 -10.26 -3.82
CA GLY A 517 13.31 -10.40 -3.12
C GLY A 517 13.37 -11.34 -1.91
N SER A 518 14.25 -12.34 -1.96
CA SER A 518 14.28 -13.41 -0.97
C SER A 518 15.14 -13.13 0.27
N THR A 519 16.10 -12.21 0.19
CA THR A 519 17.00 -11.91 1.31
C THR A 519 16.45 -10.76 2.15
N TRP A 520 16.07 -11.02 3.40
CA TRP A 520 15.62 -9.95 4.31
C TRP A 520 16.59 -9.71 5.45
N SER A 521 16.78 -8.44 5.82
CA SER A 521 17.48 -8.04 7.02
C SER A 521 16.63 -7.11 7.88
N VAL A 522 16.74 -7.27 9.19
CA VAL A 522 16.18 -6.34 10.17
C VAL A 522 17.21 -5.23 10.38
N ASN A 523 16.83 -4.00 10.03
CA ASN A 523 17.65 -2.82 10.28
C ASN A 523 17.40 -2.28 11.69
N ALA A 524 18.12 -1.23 12.06
CA ALA A 524 17.92 -0.53 13.32
C ALA A 524 16.47 -0.01 13.47
N ALA A 525 16.06 0.21 14.72
CA ALA A 525 14.82 0.91 15.04
C ALA A 525 14.81 2.29 14.38
N VAL A 526 13.69 2.64 13.75
CA VAL A 526 13.48 3.96 13.17
C VAL A 526 13.20 4.92 14.34
N PRO A 527 13.95 6.04 14.45
CA PRO A 527 13.73 7.00 15.52
C PRO A 527 12.30 7.52 15.54
N THR A 528 11.76 7.58 16.75
CA THR A 528 10.43 8.09 17.12
C THR A 528 10.61 9.06 18.29
N LEU A 529 9.64 9.95 18.52
CA LEU A 529 9.79 11.09 19.44
C LEU A 529 9.46 10.77 20.89
#